data_AF-A0A9X2H690-F1
#
_entry.id   AF-A0A9X2H690-F1
#
_cell.length_a   1.000
_cell.length_b   1.000
_cell.length_c   1.000
_cell.angle_alpha   90.00
_cell.angle_beta   90.00
_cell.angle_gamma   90.00
#
_symmetry.space_group_name_H-M   'P 1'
#
loop_
_entity.id
_entity.type
_entity.pdbx_description
1 polymer ?
#
loop_
_entity_poly.entity_id
_entity_poly.type
_entity_poly.pdbx_seq_one_letter_code
_entity_poly.pdbx_strand_id
1 'polypeptide(L)'
;MNWLKASIGERKALHRVTSTILKTQGVSWQQFFLEELKPALHVAATYHQSNFAKGTIARDRALRIFEWIVANHLDLAIRLDPVLFDPSLKSDWQQFLETRGRYGDALLVRPKQGRGLVERADKNPVADKPVPLGQRFCFLIRNAVPGFVLGLEEYEGDWFPMALGHDDVTMAIPCSLGTQPLPYNIDTGQPVMLSERADAGLHGFVFLVGPESVIRPFGKQLTLGHAVLPETLDAIAHDLGEAEARTVAVHRLNVIFVNG
;
A
#
# COMPACT_ATOMS: atom_id res chain seq x y z
N MET A 1 -12.40 -0.27 20.78
CA MET A 1 -13.83 0.13 20.97
C MET A 1 -14.73 -0.97 20.42
N ASN A 2 -15.84 -1.34 21.09
CA ASN A 2 -16.73 -2.40 20.62
C ASN A 2 -17.87 -1.82 19.76
N TRP A 3 -17.70 -1.82 18.43
CA TRP A 3 -18.68 -1.28 17.49
C TRP A 3 -20.02 -2.02 17.48
N LEU A 4 -20.05 -3.30 17.88
CA LEU A 4 -21.30 -4.05 18.06
C LEU A 4 -22.15 -3.50 19.21
N LYS A 5 -21.58 -2.66 20.08
CA LYS A 5 -22.29 -1.93 21.13
C LYS A 5 -22.28 -0.41 20.93
N ALA A 6 -21.83 0.08 19.77
CA ALA A 6 -21.77 1.52 19.51
C ALA A 6 -23.13 2.20 19.72
N SER A 7 -23.07 3.39 20.29
CA SER A 7 -24.16 4.34 20.48
C SER A 7 -24.51 5.06 19.18
N ILE A 8 -25.64 5.77 19.17
CA ILE A 8 -26.02 6.66 18.07
C ILE A 8 -25.00 7.80 17.94
N GLY A 9 -24.48 8.30 19.06
CA GLY A 9 -23.48 9.37 19.10
C GLY A 9 -22.19 8.99 18.39
N GLU A 10 -21.64 7.82 18.71
CA GLU A 10 -20.42 7.28 18.08
C GLU A 10 -20.60 7.06 16.57
N ARG A 11 -21.75 6.51 16.15
CA ARG A 11 -22.02 6.34 14.71
C ARG A 11 -22.20 7.67 13.98
N LYS A 12 -22.76 8.70 14.62
CA LYS A 12 -22.81 10.06 14.06
C LYS A 12 -21.43 10.69 13.96
N ALA A 13 -20.56 10.44 14.94
CA ALA A 13 -19.17 10.89 14.90
C ALA A 13 -18.42 10.23 13.73
N LEU A 14 -18.56 8.92 13.58
CA LEU A 14 -18.01 8.18 12.45
C LEU A 14 -18.49 8.77 11.11
N HIS A 15 -19.79 9.03 10.95
CA HIS A 15 -20.31 9.67 9.74
C HIS A 15 -19.65 11.02 9.43
N ARG A 16 -19.40 11.87 10.43
CA ARG A 16 -18.74 13.18 10.21
C ARG A 16 -17.30 13.00 9.70
N VAL A 17 -16.56 12.07 10.30
CA VAL A 17 -15.19 11.75 9.88
C VAL A 17 -15.19 11.19 8.46
N THR A 18 -16.00 10.17 8.18
CA THR A 18 -16.15 9.58 6.83
C THR A 18 -16.51 10.65 5.80
N SER A 19 -17.52 11.48 6.07
CA SER A 19 -17.94 12.55 5.15
C SER A 19 -16.81 13.51 4.79
N THR A 20 -15.96 13.84 5.77
CA THR A 20 -14.83 14.75 5.57
C THR A 20 -13.72 14.08 4.74
N ILE A 21 -13.41 12.81 5.01
CA ILE A 21 -12.46 12.02 4.23
C ILE A 21 -12.92 11.94 2.76
N LEU A 22 -14.17 11.51 2.52
CA LEU A 22 -14.73 11.39 1.18
C LEU A 22 -14.70 12.72 0.42
N LYS A 23 -15.08 13.82 1.09
CA LYS A 23 -15.00 15.16 0.50
C LYS A 23 -13.58 15.56 0.14
N THR A 24 -12.59 15.20 0.96
CA THR A 24 -11.18 15.51 0.73
C THR A 24 -10.63 14.73 -0.48
N GLN A 25 -11.12 13.50 -0.69
CA GLN A 25 -10.73 12.65 -1.81
C GLN A 25 -11.56 12.87 -3.08
N GLY A 26 -12.63 13.65 -3.02
CA GLY A 26 -13.56 13.81 -4.14
C GLY A 26 -14.41 12.57 -4.43
N VAL A 27 -14.50 11.63 -3.48
CA VAL A 27 -15.26 10.38 -3.61
C VAL A 27 -16.71 10.61 -3.19
N SER A 28 -17.66 10.15 -4.01
CA SER A 28 -19.08 10.22 -3.66
C SER A 28 -19.49 9.13 -2.68
N TRP A 29 -20.56 9.33 -1.91
CA TRP A 29 -21.09 8.27 -1.03
C TRP A 29 -21.48 6.99 -1.76
N GLN A 30 -21.97 7.12 -2.99
CA GLN A 30 -22.31 5.96 -3.82
C GLN A 30 -21.05 5.17 -4.18
N GLN A 31 -20.02 5.87 -4.68
CA GLN A 31 -18.73 5.26 -4.99
C GLN A 31 -18.12 4.60 -3.75
N PHE A 32 -18.13 5.29 -2.61
CA PHE A 32 -17.63 4.74 -1.35
C PHE A 32 -18.30 3.41 -0.97
N PHE A 33 -19.64 3.34 -1.02
CA PHE A 33 -20.35 2.12 -0.60
C PHE A 33 -20.24 0.97 -1.61
N LEU A 34 -20.04 1.27 -2.90
CA LEU A 34 -20.02 0.26 -3.97
C LEU A 34 -18.61 -0.20 -4.33
N GLU A 35 -17.63 0.69 -4.25
CA GLU A 35 -16.29 0.48 -4.80
C GLU A 35 -15.25 0.42 -3.67
N GLU A 36 -15.24 1.39 -2.76
CA GLU A 36 -14.21 1.49 -1.71
C GLU A 36 -14.46 0.51 -0.55
N LEU A 37 -15.71 0.37 -0.10
CA LEU A 37 -16.04 -0.42 1.09
C LEU A 37 -16.23 -1.90 0.73
N LYS A 38 -15.25 -2.76 1.04
CA LYS A 38 -15.34 -4.21 0.76
C LYS A 38 -15.97 -5.00 1.92
N PRO A 39 -16.86 -5.99 1.65
CA PRO A 39 -17.58 -6.22 0.39
C PRO A 39 -18.63 -5.13 0.10
N ALA A 40 -18.84 -4.81 -1.17
CA ALA A 40 -19.75 -3.75 -1.60
C ALA A 40 -21.15 -3.81 -0.96
N LEU A 41 -21.70 -2.65 -0.61
CA LEU A 41 -23.05 -2.51 -0.06
C LEU A 41 -24.05 -2.13 -1.18
N HIS A 42 -24.68 -3.14 -1.78
CA HIS A 42 -25.54 -3.02 -2.97
C HIS A 42 -26.96 -2.46 -2.75
N VAL A 43 -27.23 -1.65 -1.71
CA VAL A 43 -28.55 -0.98 -1.54
C VAL A 43 -28.48 0.46 -2.03
N ALA A 44 -29.62 1.07 -2.36
CA ALA A 44 -29.70 2.47 -2.78
C ALA A 44 -28.85 3.38 -1.88
N ALA A 45 -27.79 3.98 -2.44
CA ALA A 45 -26.75 4.72 -1.71
C ALA A 45 -27.31 5.83 -0.80
N THR A 46 -28.40 6.46 -1.24
CA THR A 46 -29.15 7.48 -0.49
C THR A 46 -29.70 6.97 0.85
N TYR A 47 -30.07 5.69 0.93
CA TYR A 47 -30.58 5.07 2.14
C TYR A 47 -29.49 4.85 3.18
N HIS A 48 -28.31 4.40 2.76
CA HIS A 48 -27.16 4.20 3.64
C HIS A 48 -26.67 5.52 4.22
N GLN A 49 -26.48 6.54 3.38
CA GLN A 49 -26.02 7.86 3.82
C GLN A 49 -26.99 8.49 4.82
N SER A 50 -28.31 8.49 4.55
CA SER A 50 -29.31 9.09 5.44
C SER A 50 -29.34 8.42 6.82
N ASN A 51 -29.31 7.08 6.85
CA ASN A 51 -29.25 6.33 8.11
C ASN A 51 -27.92 6.56 8.86
N PHE A 52 -26.82 6.66 8.12
CA PHE A 52 -25.53 6.92 8.73
C PHE A 52 -25.44 8.30 9.36
N ALA A 53 -25.91 9.33 8.65
CA ALA A 53 -26.02 10.70 9.17
C ALA A 53 -26.88 10.78 10.44
N LYS A 54 -27.93 9.96 10.53
CA LYS A 54 -28.80 9.85 11.72
C LYS A 54 -28.20 8.97 12.83
N GLY A 55 -27.10 8.26 12.57
CA GLY A 55 -26.51 7.29 13.50
C GLY A 55 -27.33 6.00 13.65
N THR A 56 -28.22 5.71 12.70
CA THR A 56 -29.09 4.53 12.65
C THR A 56 -28.59 3.46 11.68
N ILE A 57 -27.42 3.65 11.06
CA ILE A 57 -26.76 2.59 10.29
C ILE A 57 -26.53 1.37 11.18
N ALA A 58 -26.63 0.19 10.58
CA ALA A 58 -26.37 -1.08 11.25
C ALA A 58 -24.93 -1.12 11.79
N ARG A 59 -24.75 -1.78 12.94
CA ARG A 59 -23.49 -1.72 13.72
C ARG A 59 -22.34 -2.45 13.06
N ASP A 60 -22.64 -3.57 12.42
CA ASP A 60 -21.75 -4.31 11.53
C ASP A 60 -21.20 -3.41 10.41
N ARG A 61 -22.05 -2.57 9.81
CA ARG A 61 -21.62 -1.63 8.77
C ARG A 61 -20.79 -0.49 9.33
N ALA A 62 -21.15 0.02 10.51
CA ALA A 62 -20.34 1.03 11.18
C ALA A 62 -18.94 0.51 11.51
N LEU A 63 -18.83 -0.74 11.97
CA LEU A 63 -17.55 -1.40 12.20
C LEU A 63 -16.71 -1.43 10.91
N ARG A 64 -17.29 -1.88 9.80
CA ARG A 64 -16.58 -1.95 8.50
C ARG A 64 -16.08 -0.59 8.01
N ILE A 65 -16.89 0.46 8.18
CA ILE A 65 -16.48 1.83 7.83
C ILE A 65 -15.35 2.30 8.74
N PHE A 66 -15.42 1.98 10.03
CA PHE A 66 -14.35 2.30 10.97
C PHE A 66 -13.05 1.57 10.62
N GLU A 67 -13.09 0.28 10.32
CA GLU A 67 -11.94 -0.52 9.90
C GLU A 67 -11.31 0.04 8.62
N TRP A 68 -12.13 0.42 7.64
CA TRP A 68 -11.65 1.08 6.42
C TRP A 68 -10.93 2.41 6.72
N ILE A 69 -11.44 3.22 7.66
CA ILE A 69 -10.76 4.47 8.08
C ILE A 69 -9.44 4.16 8.78
N VAL A 70 -9.41 3.17 9.68
CA VAL A 70 -8.19 2.79 10.40
C VAL A 70 -7.10 2.30 9.45
N ALA A 71 -7.48 1.50 8.44
CA ALA A 71 -6.53 0.99 7.46
C ALA A 71 -5.95 2.10 6.56
N ASN A 72 -6.79 3.03 6.09
CA ASN A 72 -6.42 3.93 4.99
C ASN A 72 -6.18 5.39 5.41
N HIS A 73 -6.82 5.84 6.49
CA HIS A 73 -7.01 7.27 6.78
C HIS A 73 -6.85 7.63 8.26
N LEU A 74 -6.22 6.77 9.06
CA LEU A 74 -6.14 6.93 10.51
C LEU A 74 -5.53 8.28 10.93
N ASP A 75 -4.47 8.74 10.28
CA ASP A 75 -3.84 10.03 10.60
C ASP A 75 -4.80 11.22 10.44
N LEU A 76 -5.60 11.21 9.37
CA LEU A 76 -6.61 12.24 9.16
C LEU A 76 -7.75 12.08 10.17
N ALA A 77 -8.14 10.84 10.47
CA ALA A 77 -9.22 10.54 11.41
C ALA A 77 -8.89 10.96 12.85
N ILE A 78 -7.65 10.72 13.32
CA ILE A 78 -7.15 11.19 14.63
C ILE A 78 -7.23 12.71 14.73
N ARG A 79 -6.87 13.45 13.66
CA ARG A 79 -6.99 14.91 13.64
C ARG A 79 -8.44 15.39 13.69
N LEU A 80 -9.36 14.65 13.09
CA LEU A 80 -10.78 15.03 13.00
C LEU A 80 -11.56 14.67 14.26
N ASP A 81 -11.28 13.53 14.88
CA ASP A 81 -11.95 13.06 16.08
C ASP A 81 -11.01 12.15 16.91
N PRO A 82 -10.12 12.74 17.76
CA PRO A 82 -9.14 11.99 18.54
C PRO A 82 -9.75 11.16 19.67
N VAL A 83 -11.03 11.34 19.97
CA VAL A 83 -11.76 10.51 20.95
C VAL A 83 -12.19 9.20 20.29
N LEU A 84 -12.61 9.27 19.03
CA LEU A 84 -13.03 8.09 18.27
C LEU A 84 -11.84 7.34 17.65
N PHE A 85 -10.79 8.06 17.26
CA PHE A 85 -9.59 7.53 16.63
C PHE A 85 -8.35 7.90 17.44
N ASP A 86 -7.62 6.89 17.91
CA ASP A 86 -6.42 7.06 18.72
C ASP A 86 -5.19 6.53 17.96
N PRO A 87 -3.97 7.11 18.14
CA PRO A 87 -2.75 6.58 17.55
C PRO A 87 -2.47 5.11 17.84
N SER A 88 -2.94 4.54 18.95
CA SER A 88 -2.82 3.11 19.27
C SER A 88 -3.63 2.19 18.34
N LEU A 89 -4.47 2.75 17.46
CA LEU A 89 -5.17 1.98 16.43
C LEU A 89 -4.26 1.63 15.24
N LYS A 90 -3.05 2.18 15.16
CA LYS A 90 -2.08 1.77 14.14
C LYS A 90 -1.66 0.33 14.39
N SER A 91 -1.61 -0.47 13.31
CA SER A 91 -0.98 -1.77 13.39
C SER A 91 0.55 -1.62 13.50
N ASP A 92 1.22 -2.67 13.97
CA ASP A 92 2.68 -2.69 14.05
C ASP A 92 3.30 -2.47 12.66
N TRP A 93 2.69 -3.04 11.62
CA TRP A 93 3.07 -2.79 10.22
C TRP A 93 2.98 -1.32 9.82
N GLN A 94 1.87 -0.62 10.11
CA GLN A 94 1.72 0.79 9.78
C GLN A 94 2.79 1.64 10.51
N GLN A 95 2.98 1.39 11.81
CA GLN A 95 3.98 2.09 12.60
C GLN A 95 5.41 1.81 12.10
N PHE A 96 5.69 0.57 11.71
CA PHE A 96 6.97 0.18 11.12
C PHE A 96 7.24 0.92 9.81
N LEU A 97 6.27 0.99 8.90
CA LEU A 97 6.44 1.71 7.63
C LEU A 97 6.62 3.22 7.83
N GLU A 98 6.00 3.82 8.83
CA GLU A 98 6.17 5.25 9.15
C GLU A 98 7.54 5.56 9.74
N THR A 99 8.04 4.66 10.60
CA THR A 99 9.30 4.87 11.33
C THR A 99 10.53 4.45 10.54
N ARG A 100 10.40 3.41 9.70
CA ARG A 100 11.52 2.79 8.97
C ARG A 100 11.45 3.00 7.47
N GLY A 101 10.26 3.22 6.91
CA GLY A 101 10.05 3.38 5.48
C GLY A 101 10.67 4.66 4.93
N ARG A 102 11.45 4.53 3.85
CA ARG A 102 12.15 5.64 3.20
C ARG A 102 11.68 5.82 1.77
N TYR A 103 11.20 7.02 1.47
CA TYR A 103 10.91 7.45 0.10
C TYR A 103 12.18 7.99 -0.58
N GLY A 104 12.21 7.93 -1.92
CA GLY A 104 13.28 8.50 -2.75
C GLY A 104 14.45 7.56 -3.05
N ASP A 105 14.55 6.43 -2.36
CA ASP A 105 15.52 5.37 -2.67
C ASP A 105 14.95 4.28 -3.59
N ALA A 106 13.64 4.29 -3.84
CA ALA A 106 12.99 3.51 -4.88
C ALA A 106 12.45 4.44 -5.96
N LEU A 107 12.69 4.09 -7.23
CA LEU A 107 12.31 4.88 -8.40
C LEU A 107 11.62 3.98 -9.43
N LEU A 108 10.57 4.48 -10.06
CA LEU A 108 9.95 3.82 -11.21
C LEU A 108 10.69 4.19 -12.49
N VAL A 109 11.10 3.17 -13.26
CA VAL A 109 11.79 3.31 -14.54
C VAL A 109 10.94 2.74 -15.67
N ARG A 110 10.91 3.46 -16.79
CA ARG A 110 10.17 3.07 -18.00
C ARG A 110 11.16 2.81 -19.13
N PRO A 111 10.90 1.83 -20.01
CA PRO A 111 11.70 1.70 -21.24
C PRO A 111 11.57 3.00 -22.04
N LYS A 112 12.70 3.52 -22.53
CA LYS A 112 12.71 4.69 -23.42
C LYS A 112 11.94 4.36 -24.69
N GLN A 113 10.72 4.86 -24.83
CA GLN A 113 9.98 4.82 -26.09
C GLN A 113 10.37 6.06 -26.90
N GLY A 114 11.37 5.94 -27.77
CA GLY A 114 11.79 7.04 -28.65
C GLY A 114 13.12 6.79 -29.37
N ARG A 115 13.30 7.43 -30.54
CA ARG A 115 14.44 7.31 -31.47
C ARG A 115 15.76 7.91 -30.95
N GLY A 116 16.13 7.69 -29.70
CA GLY A 116 17.46 8.07 -29.18
C GLY A 116 17.74 9.58 -29.11
N LEU A 117 16.71 10.44 -29.10
CA LEU A 117 16.90 11.86 -28.88
C LEU A 117 17.12 12.13 -27.38
N VAL A 118 18.20 12.84 -27.08
CA VAL A 118 18.62 13.21 -25.72
C VAL A 118 17.63 14.23 -25.15
N GLU A 119 16.79 13.81 -24.21
CA GLU A 119 16.02 14.72 -23.38
C GLU A 119 16.80 15.02 -22.09
N ARG A 120 16.94 16.30 -21.75
CA ARG A 120 17.67 16.76 -20.56
C ARG A 120 16.94 16.33 -19.29
N ALA A 121 17.65 15.63 -18.39
CA ALA A 121 17.13 15.10 -17.13
C ALA A 121 16.87 16.17 -16.05
N ASP A 122 17.29 17.43 -16.27
CA ASP A 122 17.30 18.47 -15.23
C ASP A 122 15.93 19.10 -14.92
N LYS A 123 14.81 18.47 -15.30
CA LYS A 123 13.46 19.03 -15.06
C LYS A 123 12.52 18.21 -14.19
N ASN A 124 12.83 16.97 -13.78
CA ASN A 124 11.92 16.25 -12.88
C ASN A 124 12.69 15.34 -11.91
N PRO A 125 12.89 15.73 -10.64
CA PRO A 125 12.76 14.76 -9.57
C PRO A 125 11.26 14.42 -9.42
N VAL A 126 10.93 13.25 -8.88
CA VAL A 126 9.56 12.72 -8.63
C VAL A 126 8.98 11.86 -9.76
N ALA A 127 8.35 10.75 -9.37
CA ALA A 127 7.50 9.90 -10.20
C ALA A 127 6.18 10.61 -10.60
N ASP A 128 6.28 11.83 -11.14
CA ASP A 128 5.17 12.80 -11.29
C ASP A 128 4.19 12.50 -12.42
N LYS A 129 4.43 11.46 -13.23
CA LYS A 129 3.51 11.08 -14.29
C LYS A 129 2.78 9.81 -13.90
N PRO A 130 1.43 9.81 -13.92
CA PRO A 130 0.69 8.56 -13.87
C PRO A 130 1.21 7.56 -14.91
N VAL A 131 1.10 6.27 -14.59
CA VAL A 131 1.48 5.17 -15.46
C VAL A 131 0.22 4.67 -16.13
N PRO A 132 0.06 4.78 -17.47
CA PRO A 132 -1.07 4.17 -18.15
C PRO A 132 -1.08 2.65 -17.93
N LEU A 133 -2.27 2.08 -17.74
CA LEU A 133 -2.46 0.64 -17.75
C LEU A 133 -1.87 0.04 -19.05
N GLY A 134 -1.20 -1.09 -18.92
CA GLY A 134 -0.46 -1.76 -19.98
C GLY A 134 0.93 -1.17 -20.24
N GLN A 135 1.29 -0.02 -19.68
CA GLN A 135 2.64 0.53 -19.83
C GLN A 135 3.64 -0.33 -19.06
N ARG A 136 4.71 -0.74 -19.75
CA ARG A 136 5.80 -1.50 -19.14
C ARG A 136 6.66 -0.62 -18.24
N PHE A 137 7.03 -1.12 -17.07
CA PHE A 137 7.93 -0.45 -16.13
C PHE A 137 8.77 -1.46 -15.35
N CYS A 138 9.78 -0.97 -14.65
CA CYS A 138 10.46 -1.69 -13.56
C CYS A 138 10.81 -0.68 -12.46
N PHE A 139 11.37 -1.15 -11.37
CA PHE A 139 11.87 -0.32 -10.28
C PHE A 139 13.40 -0.30 -10.29
N LEU A 140 13.98 0.80 -9.82
CA LEU A 140 15.36 0.87 -9.36
C LEU A 140 15.32 1.14 -7.87
N ILE A 141 15.98 0.30 -7.07
CA ILE A 141 16.18 0.57 -5.65
C ILE A 141 17.66 0.82 -5.36
N ARG A 142 17.94 1.79 -4.48
CA ARG A 142 19.27 2.12 -3.99
C ARG A 142 19.46 1.58 -2.59
N ASN A 143 20.18 0.49 -2.49
CA ASN A 143 20.40 -0.24 -1.25
C ASN A 143 21.66 0.22 -0.54
N ALA A 144 21.51 0.56 0.73
CA ALA A 144 22.63 0.83 1.64
C ALA A 144 23.12 -0.44 2.36
N VAL A 145 22.38 -1.56 2.24
CA VAL A 145 22.70 -2.85 2.85
C VAL A 145 22.59 -3.96 1.80
N PRO A 146 23.50 -4.95 1.77
CA PRO A 146 23.35 -6.13 0.92
C PRO A 146 22.49 -7.19 1.62
N GLY A 147 21.99 -8.16 0.86
CA GLY A 147 21.25 -9.29 1.44
C GLY A 147 20.21 -9.84 0.47
N PHE A 148 18.97 -9.89 0.91
CA PHE A 148 17.80 -10.27 0.12
C PHE A 148 16.77 -9.15 0.15
N VAL A 149 15.98 -9.07 -0.91
CA VAL A 149 14.86 -8.14 -1.03
C VAL A 149 13.56 -8.91 -1.25
N LEU A 150 12.50 -8.45 -0.59
CA LEU A 150 11.11 -8.88 -0.77
C LEU A 150 10.26 -7.66 -1.15
N GLY A 151 9.37 -7.81 -2.13
CA GLY A 151 8.48 -6.74 -2.59
C GLY A 151 7.04 -7.00 -2.18
N LEU A 152 6.37 -5.97 -1.66
CA LEU A 152 4.91 -5.96 -1.48
C LEU A 152 4.31 -4.74 -2.18
N GLU A 153 3.09 -4.91 -2.66
CA GLU A 153 2.27 -3.89 -3.29
C GLU A 153 1.01 -3.66 -2.45
N GLU A 154 0.75 -2.42 -2.08
CA GLU A 154 -0.47 -1.98 -1.43
C GLU A 154 -1.47 -1.51 -2.50
N TYR A 155 -2.66 -2.08 -2.48
CA TYR A 155 -3.78 -1.66 -3.33
C TYR A 155 -5.09 -1.75 -2.54
N GLU A 156 -5.88 -0.69 -2.58
CA GLU A 156 -7.15 -0.55 -1.82
C GLU A 156 -7.04 -0.86 -0.31
N GLY A 157 -5.86 -0.66 0.28
CA GLY A 157 -5.59 -0.88 1.71
C GLY A 157 -5.15 -2.31 2.07
N ASP A 158 -5.16 -3.22 1.10
CA ASP A 158 -4.61 -4.58 1.24
C ASP A 158 -3.18 -4.63 0.67
N TRP A 159 -2.34 -5.48 1.25
CA TRP A 159 -0.98 -5.71 0.77
C TRP A 159 -0.91 -7.04 0.04
N PHE A 160 -0.24 -7.08 -1.11
CA PHE A 160 -0.07 -8.24 -1.97
C PHE A 160 1.42 -8.49 -2.18
N PRO A 161 1.88 -9.75 -2.14
CA PRO A 161 3.26 -10.05 -2.47
C PRO A 161 3.53 -9.85 -3.95
N MET A 162 4.73 -9.38 -4.28
CA MET A 162 5.20 -9.21 -5.65
C MET A 162 6.35 -10.17 -5.92
N ALA A 163 6.24 -10.96 -6.99
CA ALA A 163 7.34 -11.79 -7.46
C ALA A 163 8.47 -10.88 -7.98
N LEU A 164 9.69 -11.11 -7.49
CA LEU A 164 10.88 -10.32 -7.85
C LEU A 164 11.84 -11.07 -8.78
N GLY A 165 11.73 -12.40 -8.84
CA GLY A 165 12.46 -13.21 -9.81
C GLY A 165 11.92 -13.05 -11.24
N HIS A 166 12.47 -13.85 -12.15
CA HIS A 166 11.98 -13.92 -13.53
C HIS A 166 10.80 -14.90 -13.70
N ASP A 167 10.40 -15.54 -12.60
CA ASP A 167 9.27 -16.44 -12.51
C ASP A 167 8.22 -15.86 -11.55
N ASP A 168 6.98 -16.33 -11.67
CA ASP A 168 5.85 -15.87 -10.84
C ASP A 168 5.84 -16.52 -9.44
N VAL A 169 6.98 -17.02 -8.96
CA VAL A 169 7.09 -17.82 -7.71
C VAL A 169 8.12 -17.22 -6.75
N THR A 170 9.19 -16.64 -7.28
CA THR A 170 10.34 -16.19 -6.49
C THR A 170 10.05 -14.79 -5.92
N MET A 171 9.56 -14.77 -4.68
CA MET A 171 9.22 -13.55 -3.94
C MET A 171 10.44 -12.80 -3.39
N ALA A 172 11.46 -13.55 -2.95
CA ALA A 172 12.65 -12.99 -2.33
C ALA A 172 13.91 -13.34 -3.13
N ILE A 173 14.66 -12.31 -3.52
CA ILE A 173 15.87 -12.47 -4.34
C ILE A 173 17.07 -11.79 -3.70
N PRO A 174 18.31 -12.20 -4.03
CA PRO A 174 19.50 -11.52 -3.56
C PRO A 174 19.50 -10.03 -3.96
N CYS A 175 20.19 -9.21 -3.19
CA CYS A 175 20.39 -7.80 -3.50
C CYS A 175 21.79 -7.36 -3.07
N SER A 176 22.38 -6.47 -3.87
CA SER A 176 23.72 -5.94 -3.63
C SER A 176 23.65 -4.49 -3.15
N LEU A 177 24.76 -4.00 -2.59
CA LEU A 177 24.96 -2.59 -2.32
C LEU A 177 24.87 -1.76 -3.61
N GLY A 178 24.29 -0.57 -3.50
CA GLY A 178 24.14 0.35 -4.62
C GLY A 178 22.79 0.22 -5.32
N THR A 179 22.74 0.57 -6.60
CA THR A 179 21.49 0.60 -7.38
C THR A 179 21.27 -0.71 -8.11
N GLN A 180 20.07 -1.28 -7.98
CA GLN A 180 19.68 -2.49 -8.68
C GLN A 180 18.27 -2.40 -9.26
N PRO A 181 18.01 -2.99 -10.43
CA PRO A 181 16.67 -3.11 -10.97
C PRO A 181 15.86 -4.18 -10.25
N LEU A 182 14.55 -3.98 -10.14
CA LEU A 182 13.59 -4.95 -9.65
C LEU A 182 12.30 -4.89 -10.49
N PRO A 183 11.64 -6.02 -10.76
CA PRO A 183 12.18 -7.39 -10.69
C PRO A 183 13.37 -7.59 -11.63
N TYR A 184 14.18 -8.63 -11.42
CA TYR A 184 15.26 -8.98 -12.35
C TYR A 184 15.51 -10.48 -12.42
N ASN A 185 16.05 -10.94 -13.54
CA ASN A 185 16.47 -12.30 -13.73
C ASN A 185 17.83 -12.52 -13.06
N ILE A 186 17.87 -13.36 -12.02
CA ILE A 186 19.07 -13.60 -11.20
C ILE A 186 20.24 -14.14 -12.02
N ASP A 187 19.98 -14.96 -13.04
CA ASP A 187 21.01 -15.60 -13.85
C ASP A 187 21.67 -14.62 -14.84
N THR A 188 20.89 -13.67 -15.38
CA THR A 188 21.34 -12.74 -16.43
C THR A 188 21.58 -11.31 -15.92
N GLY A 189 21.12 -10.99 -14.72
CA GLY A 189 21.11 -9.63 -14.16
C GLY A 189 20.18 -8.65 -14.90
N GLN A 190 19.38 -9.12 -15.86
CA GLN A 190 18.55 -8.26 -16.69
C GLN A 190 17.24 -7.88 -15.97
N PRO A 191 16.81 -6.61 -16.05
CA PRO A 191 15.51 -6.20 -15.52
C PRO A 191 14.36 -6.98 -16.17
N VAL A 192 13.39 -7.38 -15.35
CA VAL A 192 12.12 -7.95 -15.79
C VAL A 192 11.07 -6.84 -15.71
N MET A 193 10.40 -6.59 -16.83
CA MET A 193 9.44 -5.50 -16.93
C MET A 193 8.07 -5.95 -16.45
N LEU A 194 7.50 -5.19 -15.53
CA LEU A 194 6.13 -5.28 -15.03
C LEU A 194 5.17 -4.49 -15.92
N SER A 195 3.88 -4.75 -15.73
CA SER A 195 2.78 -4.00 -16.32
C SER A 195 1.53 -4.22 -15.46
N GLU A 196 0.96 -3.14 -14.95
CA GLU A 196 -0.40 -3.15 -14.37
C GLU A 196 -1.39 -3.11 -15.53
N ARG A 197 -2.44 -3.93 -15.52
CA ARG A 197 -3.38 -4.11 -16.64
C ARG A 197 -4.84 -3.90 -16.28
N ALA A 198 -5.19 -4.00 -15.01
CA ALA A 198 -6.57 -4.03 -14.56
C ALA A 198 -6.85 -2.95 -13.52
N ASP A 199 -5.90 -2.71 -12.63
CA ASP A 199 -6.12 -1.94 -11.41
C ASP A 199 -5.55 -0.53 -11.58
N ALA A 200 -6.45 0.42 -11.85
CA ALA A 200 -6.13 1.84 -11.86
C ALA A 200 -6.25 2.42 -10.46
N GLY A 201 -5.52 3.50 -10.18
CA GLY A 201 -5.55 4.18 -8.89
C GLY A 201 -4.19 4.27 -8.23
N LEU A 202 -4.18 4.51 -6.93
CA LEU A 202 -2.97 4.64 -6.14
C LEU A 202 -2.50 3.27 -5.65
N HIS A 203 -1.26 2.93 -5.98
CA HIS A 203 -0.58 1.74 -5.50
C HIS A 203 0.62 2.16 -4.66
N GLY A 204 0.74 1.56 -3.48
CA GLY A 204 1.93 1.68 -2.65
C GLY A 204 2.87 0.51 -2.94
N PHE A 205 4.18 0.74 -2.96
CA PHE A 205 5.17 -0.31 -3.08
C PHE A 205 6.14 -0.22 -1.91
N VAL A 206 6.46 -1.37 -1.33
CA VAL A 206 7.52 -1.50 -0.33
C VAL A 206 8.50 -2.59 -0.75
N PHE A 207 9.79 -2.29 -0.58
CA PHE A 207 10.87 -3.24 -0.74
C PHE A 207 11.59 -3.40 0.60
N LEU A 208 11.47 -4.59 1.17
CA LEU A 208 12.07 -4.98 2.44
C LEU A 208 13.42 -5.63 2.15
N VAL A 209 14.50 -5.01 2.60
CA VAL A 209 15.87 -5.46 2.36
C VAL A 209 16.50 -5.88 3.68
N GLY A 210 17.12 -7.06 3.73
CA GLY A 210 17.80 -7.54 4.93
C GLY A 210 18.53 -8.87 4.75
N PRO A 211 19.05 -9.48 5.82
CA PRO A 211 19.73 -10.78 5.75
C PRO A 211 18.81 -11.87 5.19
N GLU A 212 19.38 -12.84 4.48
CA GLU A 212 18.63 -13.97 3.91
C GLU A 212 17.78 -14.70 4.96
N SER A 213 18.37 -14.93 6.13
CA SER A 213 17.73 -15.63 7.26
C SER A 213 16.49 -14.91 7.79
N VAL A 214 16.35 -13.61 7.52
CA VAL A 214 15.21 -12.79 7.96
C VAL A 214 14.19 -12.66 6.82
N ILE A 215 14.62 -12.34 5.60
CA ILE A 215 13.71 -12.03 4.49
C ILE A 215 13.11 -13.30 3.85
N ARG A 216 13.92 -14.34 3.67
CA ARG A 216 13.51 -15.53 2.91
C ARG A 216 12.38 -16.34 3.56
N PRO A 217 12.30 -16.48 4.90
CA PRO A 217 11.16 -17.12 5.55
C PRO A 217 9.83 -16.48 5.18
N PHE A 218 9.72 -15.15 5.16
CA PHE A 218 8.50 -14.45 4.77
C PHE A 218 8.14 -14.73 3.32
N GLY A 219 9.09 -14.64 2.40
CA GLY A 219 8.84 -14.93 0.98
C GLY A 219 8.25 -16.34 0.72
N LYS A 220 8.51 -17.32 1.60
CA LYS A 220 7.96 -18.68 1.50
C LYS A 220 6.53 -18.83 2.03
N GLN A 221 6.08 -17.91 2.88
CA GLN A 221 4.75 -17.92 3.49
C GLN A 221 3.73 -17.14 2.66
N LEU A 222 4.21 -16.28 1.76
CA LEU A 222 3.38 -15.43 0.93
C LEU A 222 2.95 -16.14 -0.35
N THR A 223 1.73 -15.85 -0.81
CA THR A 223 1.14 -16.43 -2.01
C THR A 223 0.75 -15.33 -2.99
N LEU A 224 1.22 -15.43 -4.24
CA LEU A 224 0.90 -14.44 -5.27
C LEU A 224 -0.62 -14.29 -5.47
N GLY A 225 -1.08 -13.06 -5.70
CA GLY A 225 -2.49 -12.75 -5.94
C GLY A 225 -3.41 -12.89 -4.72
N HIS A 226 -2.86 -13.16 -3.54
CA HIS A 226 -3.61 -13.20 -2.29
C HIS A 226 -3.16 -12.08 -1.37
N ALA A 227 -4.12 -11.40 -0.74
CA ALA A 227 -3.82 -10.39 0.27
C ALA A 227 -3.07 -11.04 1.44
N VAL A 228 -2.02 -10.36 1.90
CA VAL A 228 -1.25 -10.75 3.09
C VAL A 228 -2.09 -10.46 4.32
N LEU A 229 -2.23 -11.46 5.18
CA LEU A 229 -3.00 -11.31 6.42
C LEU A 229 -2.35 -10.25 7.32
N PRO A 230 -3.14 -9.41 8.02
CA PRO A 230 -2.61 -8.39 8.93
C PRO A 230 -1.62 -8.94 9.97
N GLU A 231 -1.90 -10.13 10.53
CA GLU A 231 -1.02 -10.76 11.52
C GLU A 231 0.34 -11.16 10.91
N THR A 232 0.37 -11.46 9.61
CA THR A 232 1.61 -11.74 8.89
C THR A 232 2.39 -10.44 8.65
N LEU A 233 1.72 -9.35 8.31
CA LEU A 233 2.35 -8.04 8.18
C LEU A 233 2.94 -7.54 9.51
N ASP A 234 2.21 -7.72 10.61
CA ASP A 234 2.67 -7.33 11.94
C ASP A 234 3.84 -8.22 12.41
N ALA A 235 3.84 -9.52 12.07
CA ALA A 235 5.00 -10.39 12.32
C ALA A 235 6.24 -9.95 11.52
N ILE A 236 6.08 -9.56 10.25
CA ILE A 236 7.16 -8.97 9.45
C ILE A 236 7.68 -7.69 10.10
N ALA A 237 6.77 -6.82 10.54
CA ALA A 237 7.10 -5.56 11.20
C ALA A 237 7.92 -5.77 12.48
N HIS A 238 7.52 -6.74 13.29
CA HIS A 238 8.20 -7.10 14.53
C HIS A 238 9.63 -7.59 14.26
N ASP A 239 9.79 -8.61 13.41
CA ASP A 239 11.09 -9.23 13.16
C ASP A 239 12.08 -8.26 12.49
N LEU A 240 11.62 -7.42 11.56
CA LEU A 240 12.44 -6.38 10.94
C LEU A 240 12.66 -5.16 11.86
N GLY A 241 11.75 -4.93 12.80
CA GLY A 241 11.85 -3.90 13.82
C GLY A 241 12.98 -4.19 14.81
N GLU A 242 13.07 -5.44 15.27
CA GLU A 242 14.10 -5.92 16.20
C GLU A 242 15.48 -6.08 15.54
N ALA A 243 15.53 -6.21 14.21
CA ALA A 243 16.79 -6.29 13.48
C ALA A 243 17.61 -4.98 13.61
N GLU A 244 18.94 -5.14 13.67
CA GLU A 244 19.85 -3.99 13.74
C GLU A 244 19.58 -3.00 12.59
N ALA A 245 19.40 -1.72 12.91
CA ALA A 245 19.04 -0.68 11.93
C ALA A 245 19.99 -0.57 10.72
N ARG A 246 21.22 -1.08 10.84
CA ARG A 246 22.26 -1.09 9.80
C ARG A 246 22.25 -2.35 8.92
N THR A 247 21.42 -3.34 9.21
CA THR A 247 21.32 -4.58 8.45
C THR A 247 20.03 -4.70 7.65
N VAL A 248 19.06 -3.80 7.89
CA VAL A 248 17.76 -3.78 7.22
C VAL A 248 17.51 -2.41 6.61
N ALA A 249 16.86 -2.38 5.44
CA ALA A 249 16.32 -1.18 4.82
C ALA A 249 14.89 -1.40 4.31
N VAL A 250 14.07 -0.36 4.36
CA VAL A 250 12.67 -0.37 3.91
C VAL A 250 12.49 0.77 2.93
N HIS A 251 12.37 0.44 1.64
CA HIS A 251 12.20 1.43 0.58
C HIS A 251 10.72 1.53 0.20
N ARG A 252 10.20 2.75 0.11
CA ARG A 252 8.80 3.01 -0.25
C ARG A 252 8.69 3.84 -1.52
N LEU A 253 7.65 3.57 -2.29
CA LEU A 253 7.28 4.32 -3.49
C LEU A 253 5.78 4.28 -3.66
N ASN A 254 5.17 5.39 -4.07
CA ASN A 254 3.77 5.43 -4.45
C ASN A 254 3.68 5.68 -5.96
N VAL A 255 2.78 4.97 -6.64
CA VAL A 255 2.57 5.08 -8.09
C VAL A 255 1.08 5.23 -8.35
N ILE A 256 0.70 6.11 -9.27
CA ILE A 256 -0.68 6.24 -9.72
C ILE A 256 -0.79 5.59 -11.10
N PHE A 257 -1.63 4.57 -11.23
CA PHE A 257 -2.02 3.97 -12.50
C PHE A 257 -3.30 4.60 -13.05
N VAL A 258 -3.37 4.81 -14.37
CA VAL A 258 -4.53 5.45 -15.04
C VAL A 258 -4.93 4.68 -16.28
N ASN A 259 -6.20 4.74 -16.65
CA ASN A 259 -6.67 4.22 -17.93
C ASN A 259 -5.93 4.94 -19.08
N GLY A 260 -5.41 4.16 -20.02
CA GLY A 260 -4.67 4.64 -21.20
C GLY A 260 -5.55 5.20 -22.29
#